data_AF-A0A7W0YL70-F1
#
_entry.id   AF-A0A7W0YL70-F1
#
_cell.length_a   1.000
_cell.length_b   1.000
_cell.length_c   1.000
_cell.angle_alpha   90.00
_cell.angle_beta   90.00
_cell.angle_gamma   90.00
#
_symmetry.space_group_name_H-M   'P 1'
#
loop_
_entity.id
_entity.type
_entity.pdbx_description
1 polymer ?
#
loop_
_entity_poly.entity_id
_entity_poly.type
_entity_poly.pdbx_seq_one_letter_code
_entity_poly.pdbx_strand_id
1 'polypeptide(L)'
;MTDTRCAAAHPEDPTPCVGPHDAVLILDRQNSGADGCEWHGARLLASLDGARVVSGSVDGAAIRAHKAADSTRPFPWLTDAPRVRPDQLSNAENREND
;
A
#
# COMPACT_ATOMS: atom_id res chain seq x y z
N MET A 1 4.59 -17.07 19.99
CA MET A 1 3.36 -16.73 19.25
C MET A 1 3.63 -15.39 18.58
N THR A 2 4.31 -15.37 17.44
CA THR A 2 4.48 -14.11 16.73
C THR A 2 3.15 -13.77 16.12
N ASP A 3 2.59 -12.69 16.63
CA ASP A 3 1.60 -11.82 16.02
C ASP A 3 2.18 -11.30 14.69
N THR A 4 2.34 -12.22 13.73
CA THR A 4 3.12 -11.99 12.52
C THR A 4 2.31 -11.12 11.59
N ARG A 5 2.65 -9.84 11.49
CA ARG A 5 2.05 -8.90 10.52
C ARG A 5 2.21 -9.44 9.08
N CYS A 6 1.29 -9.07 8.19
CA CYS A 6 1.37 -9.48 6.78
C CYS A 6 2.67 -9.00 6.12
N ALA A 7 3.13 -9.68 5.07
CA ALA A 7 4.38 -9.36 4.40
C ALA A 7 4.39 -7.95 3.78
N ALA A 8 3.23 -7.42 3.40
CA ALA A 8 3.10 -6.05 2.91
C ALA A 8 3.24 -4.96 4.00
N ALA A 9 3.24 -5.33 5.28
CA ALA A 9 3.37 -4.37 6.37
C ALA A 9 4.82 -3.90 6.52
N HIS A 10 5.10 -2.65 6.19
CA HIS A 10 6.44 -2.09 6.36
C HIS A 10 6.85 -2.14 7.84
N PRO A 11 8.12 -2.47 8.17
CA PRO A 11 8.57 -2.54 9.56
C PRO A 11 8.33 -1.27 10.39
N GLU A 12 8.41 -0.10 9.75
CA GLU A 12 8.16 1.20 10.39
C GLU A 12 6.69 1.63 10.40
N ASP A 13 5.81 0.95 9.67
CA ASP A 13 4.38 1.23 9.77
C ASP A 13 3.89 0.70 11.13
N PRO A 14 3.39 1.52 12.07
CA PRO A 14 2.98 1.02 13.38
C PRO A 14 1.58 0.40 13.38
N THR A 15 0.84 0.47 12.26
CA THR A 15 -0.57 0.09 12.24
C THR A 15 -0.78 -1.42 12.27
N PRO A 16 -1.80 -1.93 13.00
CA PRO A 16 -2.11 -3.34 13.02
C PRO A 16 -2.68 -3.80 11.66
N CYS A 17 -2.58 -5.10 11.37
CA CYS A 17 -3.24 -5.65 10.18
C CYS A 17 -4.76 -5.57 10.34
N VAL A 18 -5.47 -5.40 9.22
CA VAL A 18 -6.93 -5.37 9.16
C VAL A 18 -7.39 -6.44 8.17
N GLY A 19 -7.99 -7.51 8.68
CA GLY A 19 -8.46 -8.64 7.87
C GLY A 19 -7.36 -9.68 7.53
N PRO A 20 -7.63 -10.60 6.58
CA PRO A 20 -6.70 -11.66 6.19
C PRO A 20 -5.36 -11.12 5.69
N HIS A 21 -4.26 -11.81 6.03
CA HIS A 21 -2.90 -11.37 5.69
C HIS A 21 -2.51 -11.60 4.22
N ASP A 22 -3.36 -12.30 3.48
CA ASP A 22 -3.24 -12.67 2.06
C ASP A 22 -4.42 -12.13 1.24
N ALA A 23 -5.12 -11.12 1.73
CA ALA A 23 -6.28 -10.52 1.06
C ALA A 23 -5.94 -9.96 -0.33
N VAL A 24 -4.71 -9.47 -0.50
CA VAL A 24 -4.15 -8.97 -1.77
C VAL A 24 -2.70 -9.41 -1.93
N LEU A 25 -2.22 -9.45 -3.18
CA LEU A 25 -0.81 -9.59 -3.52
C LEU A 25 -0.34 -8.31 -4.22
N ILE A 26 0.69 -7.67 -3.69
CA ILE A 26 1.32 -6.49 -4.30
C ILE A 26 2.55 -6.97 -5.08
N LEU A 27 2.62 -6.63 -6.36
CA LEU A 27 3.75 -6.94 -7.23
C LEU A 27 4.50 -5.65 -7.55
N ASP A 28 5.81 -5.64 -7.35
CA ASP A 28 6.67 -4.55 -7.80
C ASP A 28 6.82 -4.55 -9.34
N ARG A 29 7.57 -3.58 -9.88
CA ARG A 29 7.87 -3.48 -11.32
C ARG A 29 8.64 -4.71 -11.86
N GLN A 30 9.32 -5.46 -11.02
CA GLN A 30 10.06 -6.69 -11.38
C GLN A 30 9.23 -7.97 -11.19
N ASN A 31 7.97 -7.87 -10.74
CA ASN A 31 7.09 -8.98 -10.35
C ASN A 31 7.50 -9.72 -9.06
N SER A 32 8.31 -9.13 -8.20
CA SER A 32 8.47 -9.62 -6.83
C SER A 32 7.22 -9.29 -6.02
N GLY A 33 6.75 -10.26 -5.23
CA GLY A 33 5.45 -10.19 -4.57
C GLY A 33 5.51 -10.14 -3.05
N ALA A 34 4.56 -9.43 -2.45
CA ALA A 34 4.27 -9.48 -1.02
C ALA A 34 2.76 -9.61 -0.77
N ASP A 35 2.38 -10.66 -0.03
CA ASP A 35 1.01 -10.83 0.45
C ASP A 35 0.68 -9.79 1.53
N GLY A 36 -0.51 -9.19 1.42
CA GLY A 36 -0.96 -8.13 2.29
C GLY A 36 -2.41 -8.26 2.69
N CYS A 37 -2.72 -7.75 3.88
CA CYS A 37 -4.09 -7.34 4.17
C CYS A 37 -4.45 -6.09 3.35
N GLU A 38 -5.74 -5.77 3.21
CA GLU A 38 -6.20 -4.64 2.38
C GLU A 38 -5.53 -3.32 2.77
N TRP A 39 -5.36 -3.11 4.08
CA TRP A 39 -4.77 -1.89 4.62
C TRP A 39 -3.29 -1.72 4.26
N HIS A 40 -2.45 -2.71 4.59
CA HIS A 40 -1.02 -2.63 4.30
C HIS A 40 -0.73 -2.80 2.81
N GLY A 41 -1.54 -3.59 2.08
CA GLY A 41 -1.46 -3.70 0.63
C GLY A 41 -1.65 -2.36 -0.07
N ALA A 42 -2.64 -1.56 0.35
CA ALA A 42 -2.85 -0.21 -0.19
C ALA A 42 -1.66 0.73 0.10
N ARG A 43 -1.12 0.70 1.32
CA ARG A 43 0.03 1.52 1.72
C ARG A 43 1.31 1.14 0.99
N LEU A 44 1.56 -0.15 0.81
CA LEU A 44 2.70 -0.65 0.03
C LEU A 44 2.54 -0.27 -1.44
N LEU A 45 1.36 -0.47 -2.03
CA LEU A 45 1.06 -0.07 -3.40
C LEU A 45 1.30 1.43 -3.63
N ALA A 46 0.87 2.28 -2.70
CA ALA A 46 1.10 3.72 -2.78
C ALA A 46 2.58 4.12 -2.67
N SER A 47 3.44 3.25 -2.12
CA SER A 47 4.84 3.58 -1.82
C SER A 47 5.84 3.05 -2.87
N LEU A 48 5.41 2.16 -3.76
CA LEU A 48 6.27 1.53 -4.76
C LEU A 48 6.00 2.06 -6.16
N ASP A 49 7.02 2.64 -6.81
CA ASP A 49 6.92 3.06 -8.19
C ASP A 49 6.72 1.87 -9.14
N GLY A 50 5.70 1.97 -10.01
CA GLY A 50 5.35 0.93 -10.98
C GLY A 50 4.79 -0.36 -10.37
N ALA A 51 4.39 -0.36 -9.09
CA ALA A 51 3.73 -1.50 -8.49
C ALA A 51 2.28 -1.67 -8.97
N ARG A 52 1.76 -2.89 -8.83
CA ARG A 52 0.36 -3.22 -9.08
C ARG A 52 -0.17 -4.18 -8.03
N VAL A 53 -1.48 -4.12 -7.81
CA VAL A 53 -2.20 -5.07 -6.96
C VAL A 53 -2.87 -6.15 -7.83
N VAL A 54 -2.84 -7.38 -7.35
CA VAL A 54 -3.62 -8.50 -7.91
C VAL A 54 -4.49 -9.12 -6.81
N SER A 55 -5.52 -9.86 -7.21
CA SER A 55 -6.45 -10.52 -6.30
C SER A 55 -5.73 -11.52 -5.38
N GLY A 56 -6.07 -11.48 -4.09
CA GLY A 56 -5.68 -12.49 -3.10
C GLY A 56 -6.88 -13.30 -2.62
N SER A 57 -6.92 -13.60 -1.32
CA SER A 57 -7.93 -14.46 -0.69
C SER A 57 -9.32 -13.82 -0.53
N VAL A 58 -9.43 -12.49 -0.64
CA VAL A 58 -10.67 -11.75 -0.38
C VAL A 58 -11.20 -11.09 -1.66
N ASP A 59 -12.43 -11.44 -2.04
CA ASP A 59 -13.08 -10.87 -3.21
C ASP A 59 -13.24 -9.36 -3.13
N GLY A 60 -12.85 -8.68 -4.21
CA GLY A 60 -12.89 -7.23 -4.33
C GLY A 60 -11.85 -6.47 -3.49
N ALA A 61 -11.03 -7.16 -2.68
CA ALA A 61 -9.98 -6.55 -1.87
C ALA A 61 -8.96 -5.79 -2.73
N ALA A 62 -8.56 -6.36 -3.86
CA ALA A 62 -7.64 -5.72 -4.80
C ALA A 62 -8.18 -4.36 -5.31
N ILE A 63 -9.48 -4.28 -5.63
CA ILE A 63 -10.10 -3.03 -6.09
C ILE A 63 -10.15 -2.00 -4.97
N ARG A 64 -10.53 -2.42 -3.75
CA ARG A 64 -10.57 -1.53 -2.58
C ARG A 64 -9.17 -1.00 -2.24
N ALA A 65 -8.17 -1.88 -2.24
CA ALA A 65 -6.77 -1.52 -2.01
C ALA A 65 -6.25 -0.56 -3.08
N HIS A 66 -6.54 -0.81 -4.36
CA HIS A 66 -6.17 0.09 -5.47
C HIS A 66 -6.77 1.49 -5.28
N LYS A 67 -8.07 1.58 -4.97
CA LYS A 67 -8.74 2.86 -4.71
C LYS A 67 -8.19 3.58 -3.48
N ALA A 68 -7.89 2.85 -2.42
CA ALA A 68 -7.29 3.43 -1.21
C ALA A 68 -5.86 3.93 -1.47
N ALA A 69 -5.07 3.20 -2.28
CA ALA A 69 -3.71 3.61 -2.64
C ALA A 69 -3.69 4.93 -3.42
N ASP A 70 -4.67 5.16 -4.29
CA ASP A 70 -4.77 6.38 -5.10
C ASP A 70 -4.84 7.68 -4.27
N SER A 71 -5.46 7.64 -3.10
CA SER A 71 -5.55 8.75 -2.15
C SER A 71 -4.56 8.65 -0.98
N THR A 72 -3.70 7.64 -0.98
CA THR A 72 -2.67 7.45 0.06
C THR A 72 -1.35 8.04 -0.44
N ARG A 73 -0.71 8.87 0.40
CA ARG A 73 0.64 9.35 0.11
C ARG A 73 1.66 8.23 0.28
N PRO A 74 2.75 8.18 -0.52
CA PRO A 74 3.86 7.25 -0.34
C PRO A 74 4.44 7.30 1.08
N PHE A 75 4.85 6.16 1.63
CA PHE A 75 5.42 6.04 2.98
C PHE A 75 4.55 6.77 4.04
N PRO A 76 3.27 6.39 4.20
CA PRO A 76 2.31 7.12 5.03
C PRO A 76 2.63 7.09 6.53
N TRP A 77 3.57 6.23 6.95
CA TRP A 77 4.11 6.21 8.31
C TRP A 77 5.15 7.31 8.59
N LEU A 78 5.67 8.00 7.56
CA LEU A 78 6.55 9.15 7.72
C LEU A 78 5.72 10.43 7.88
N THR A 79 5.39 10.78 9.13
CA THR A 79 4.54 11.94 9.48
C THR A 79 5.26 13.27 9.43
N ASP A 80 6.57 13.29 9.68
CA ASP A 80 7.33 14.53 9.89
C ASP A 80 8.17 14.93 8.67
N ALA A 81 8.10 14.16 7.58
CA ALA A 81 8.84 14.43 6.35
C ALA A 81 8.13 15.49 5.48
N PRO A 82 8.84 16.54 5.01
CA PRO A 82 8.28 17.50 4.07
C PRO A 82 7.74 16.82 2.79
N ARG A 83 6.56 17.24 2.34
CA ARG A 83 5.86 16.73 1.14
C ARG A 83 5.66 17.88 0.15
N VAL A 84 6.66 18.11 -0.70
CA VAL A 84 6.70 19.26 -1.63
C VAL A 84 6.96 18.86 -3.07
N ARG A 85 7.37 17.61 -3.31
CA ARG A 85 7.62 17.07 -4.65
C ARG A 85 6.50 16.11 -5.06
N PRO A 86 6.21 15.96 -6.37
CA PRO A 86 5.19 15.05 -6.86
C PRO A 86 5.35 13.59 -6.39
N ASP A 87 6.60 13.11 -6.26
CA ASP A 87 6.91 11.75 -5.77
C ASP A 87 6.58 11.53 -4.28
N GLN A 88 6.19 12.59 -3.57
CA GLN A 88 5.86 12.56 -2.15
C GLN A 88 4.35 12.70 -1.89
N LEU A 89 3.59 13.02 -2.94
CA LEU A 89 2.14 13.22 -2.94
C LEU A 89 1.42 11.95 -3.38
N SER A 90 0.14 11.84 -3.05
CA SER A 90 -0.73 10.80 -3.62
C SER A 90 -1.02 11.08 -5.11
N ASN A 91 -1.46 10.05 -5.83
CA ASN A 91 -1.88 10.21 -7.23
C ASN A 91 -3.06 11.17 -7.36
N ALA A 92 -4.01 11.12 -6.42
CA ALA A 92 -5.12 12.07 -6.36
C ALA A 92 -4.64 13.51 -6.23
N GLU A 93 -3.71 13.79 -5.31
CA GLU A 93 -3.14 15.14 -5.16
C GLU A 93 -2.38 15.61 -6.40
N ASN A 94 -1.62 14.72 -7.04
CA ASN A 94 -0.89 15.08 -8.27
C ASN A 94 -1.85 15.49 -9.40
N ARG A 95 -2.98 14.79 -9.57
CA ARG A 95 -3.98 15.17 -10.59
C ARG A 95 -4.64 16.52 -10.35
N GLU A 96 -4.75 16.97 -9.09
CA GLU A 96 -5.30 18.30 -8.77
C GLU A 96 -4.27 19.42 -9.02
N ASN A 97 -2.99 19.08 -9.16
CA ASN A 97 -1.89 20.03 -9.36
C ASN A 97 -1.46 20.17 -10.83
N ASP A 98 -1.96 19.30 -11.73
CA ASP A 98 -1.72 19.32 -13.17
C ASP A 98 -2.64 20.32 -13.91
#